data_AF-A0A3B9H6A6-F1
#
_entry.id   AF-A0A3B9H6A6-F1
#
_cell.length_a   1.000
_cell.length_b   1.000
_cell.length_c   1.000
_cell.angle_alpha   90.00
_cell.angle_beta   90.00
_cell.angle_gamma   90.00
#
_symmetry.space_group_name_H-M   'P 1'
#
loop_
_entity.id
_entity.type
_entity.pdbx_description
1 polymer ?
#
loop_
_entity_poly.entity_id
_entity_poly.type
_entity_poly.pdbx_seq_one_letter_code
_entity_poly.pdbx_strand_id
1 'polypeptide(L)'
;ILVIDCANGVEEQTEKLMEVCRMRKTPVIIFVNKMDRDGKESFDLLDELEQSLKIKVRPLTWPIGMGDFFQGVYNIYDKSLNLFSANKTKIEEDVHAIDDIQNKELDEMIGEEPAEELREELEMIEGVYDVFNRDEYLAGEIAPVFFGSAVNNFGVKELLDTFCEVSPSPRGRTTDLRSIEPQEDKFSGFVFKIHANLDPKHRDRIAFLRVVSGRFERNKFYQHIRLEKKMKFPNPTSFMAQDKSIIDYAYPGDVIGLYDTGNFKIGDTLTEGEKMMFKGIPSFSPEIFQELENLDPMKSKQLDKGIRQLIDEGVAQLFIQQPGNRKIVGTVGQLQFEVINYRLTHEYGAKCQFVAKNYFKACWITTDNEEQLESFMKAKYNLLARDKDDNLVFLAETPFLLQMAEQDYPDLTFHKTSEFMLDK
;
A
#
# COMPACT_ATOMS: atom_id res chain seq x y z
N ILE A 1 5.46 -6.47 -5.36
CA ILE A 1 6.44 -6.14 -6.41
C ILE A 1 6.77 -4.67 -6.27
N LEU A 2 8.03 -4.34 -6.07
CA LEU A 2 8.57 -2.99 -6.02
C LEU A 2 9.27 -2.72 -7.35
N VAL A 3 8.89 -1.64 -8.03
CA VAL A 3 9.50 -1.28 -9.32
C VAL A 3 10.49 -0.16 -9.08
N ILE A 4 11.72 -0.36 -9.54
CA ILE A 4 12.85 0.56 -9.38
C ILE A 4 13.26 1.04 -10.78
N ASP A 5 13.59 2.32 -10.91
CA ASP A 5 14.17 2.85 -12.14
C ASP A 5 15.69 2.67 -12.07
N CYS A 6 16.31 1.98 -13.05
CA CYS A 6 17.75 1.74 -13.06
C CYS A 6 18.58 3.03 -13.01
N ALA A 7 18.06 4.15 -13.50
CA ALA A 7 18.78 5.43 -13.50
C ALA A 7 18.68 6.15 -12.15
N ASN A 8 17.51 6.12 -11.52
CA ASN A 8 17.29 6.85 -10.27
C ASN A 8 17.69 6.03 -9.04
N GLY A 9 17.56 4.71 -9.09
CA GLY A 9 17.71 3.84 -7.92
C GLY A 9 16.54 4.00 -6.94
N VAL A 10 16.85 4.06 -5.65
CA VAL A 10 15.83 4.11 -4.59
C VAL A 10 15.40 5.55 -4.33
N GLU A 11 14.11 5.81 -4.52
CA GLU A 11 13.49 7.11 -4.25
C GLU A 11 12.81 7.16 -2.86
N GLU A 12 12.58 8.36 -2.32
CA GLU A 12 11.98 8.55 -0.98
C GLU A 12 10.64 7.81 -0.81
N GLN A 13 9.80 7.79 -1.85
CA GLN A 13 8.52 7.07 -1.81
C GLN A 13 8.71 5.54 -1.75
N THR A 14 9.75 5.04 -2.41
CA THR A 14 10.12 3.62 -2.43
C THR A 14 10.54 3.18 -1.02
N GLU A 15 11.36 3.99 -0.32
CA GLU A 15 11.74 3.73 1.07
C GLU A 15 10.53 3.68 1.98
N LYS A 16 9.65 4.69 1.92
CA LYS A 16 8.43 4.77 2.74
C LYS A 16 7.51 3.57 2.52
N LEU A 17 7.29 3.15 1.26
CA LEU A 17 6.51 1.97 0.93
C LEU A 17 7.14 0.70 1.51
N MET A 18 8.47 0.58 1.43
CA MET A 18 9.19 -0.55 1.98
C MET A 18 9.08 -0.61 3.51
N GLU A 19 9.06 0.51 4.21
CA GLU A 19 8.83 0.54 5.66
C GLU A 19 7.49 -0.11 6.03
N VAL A 20 6.43 0.21 5.27
CA VAL A 20 5.10 -0.38 5.47
C VAL A 20 5.10 -1.88 5.18
N CYS A 21 5.78 -2.32 4.10
CA CYS A 21 5.95 -3.74 3.78
C CYS A 21 6.67 -4.48 4.92
N ARG A 22 7.76 -3.91 5.45
CA ARG A 22 8.58 -4.47 6.53
C ARG A 22 7.82 -4.57 7.84
N MET A 23 7.03 -3.57 8.21
CA MET A 23 6.15 -3.62 9.41
C MET A 23 5.20 -4.82 9.39
N ARG A 24 4.85 -5.32 8.20
CA ARG A 24 3.93 -6.43 8.00
C ARG A 24 4.61 -7.73 7.58
N LYS A 25 5.95 -7.76 7.51
CA LYS A 25 6.71 -8.86 6.91
C LYS A 25 6.13 -9.30 5.57
N THR A 26 5.79 -8.33 4.73
CA THR A 26 5.21 -8.59 3.41
C THR A 26 6.35 -8.98 2.48
N PRO A 27 6.31 -10.16 1.83
CA PRO A 27 7.32 -10.56 0.85
C PRO A 27 7.36 -9.56 -0.31
N VAL A 28 8.56 -9.16 -0.73
CA VAL A 28 8.77 -8.18 -1.79
C VAL A 28 9.66 -8.78 -2.86
N ILE A 29 9.20 -8.72 -4.10
CA ILE A 29 10.00 -8.94 -5.30
C ILE A 29 10.37 -7.57 -5.86
N ILE A 30 11.62 -7.36 -6.24
CA ILE A 30 12.11 -6.11 -6.81
C ILE A 30 12.26 -6.29 -8.33
N PHE A 31 11.78 -5.33 -9.11
CA PHE A 31 11.97 -5.27 -10.55
C PHE A 31 12.68 -3.97 -10.92
N VAL A 32 13.95 -4.08 -11.31
CA VAL A 32 14.76 -2.99 -11.86
C VAL A 32 14.38 -2.82 -13.33
N ASN A 33 13.73 -1.70 -13.61
CA ASN A 33 13.15 -1.37 -14.89
C ASN A 33 14.01 -0.35 -15.64
N LYS A 34 13.76 -0.26 -16.96
CA LYS A 34 14.40 0.66 -17.91
C LYS A 34 15.85 0.30 -18.26
N MET A 35 16.20 -0.98 -18.26
CA MET A 35 17.52 -1.44 -18.73
C MET A 35 17.85 -1.06 -20.18
N ASP A 36 16.84 -0.69 -20.98
CA ASP A 36 16.97 -0.07 -22.31
C ASP A 36 17.53 1.37 -22.29
N ARG A 37 17.90 1.89 -21.11
CA ARG A 37 18.48 3.22 -20.93
C ARG A 37 19.71 3.15 -20.05
N ASP A 38 20.60 4.13 -20.22
CA ASP A 38 21.73 4.31 -19.32
C ASP A 38 21.23 4.60 -17.90
N GLY A 39 21.84 3.93 -16.93
CA GLY A 39 21.52 4.05 -15.53
C GLY A 39 22.74 3.79 -14.65
N LYS A 40 22.47 3.38 -13.41
CA LYS A 40 23.50 2.95 -12.46
C LYS A 40 23.95 1.53 -12.81
N GLU A 41 25.16 1.19 -12.41
CA GLU A 41 25.71 -0.16 -12.51
C GLU A 41 24.89 -1.14 -11.64
N SER A 42 24.77 -2.39 -12.06
CA SER A 42 23.89 -3.39 -11.47
C SER A 42 24.27 -3.78 -10.04
N PHE A 43 25.56 -3.97 -9.74
CA PHE A 43 26.02 -4.21 -8.36
C PHE A 43 25.84 -2.99 -7.47
N ASP A 44 26.16 -1.79 -7.97
CA ASP A 44 25.90 -0.54 -7.24
C ASP A 44 24.40 -0.39 -6.88
N LEU A 45 23.51 -0.78 -7.80
CA LEU A 45 22.07 -0.80 -7.55
C LEU A 45 21.67 -1.83 -6.50
N LEU A 46 22.24 -3.04 -6.52
CA LEU A 46 21.97 -4.04 -5.49
C LEU A 46 22.40 -3.53 -4.11
N ASP A 47 23.59 -2.94 -4.00
CA ASP A 47 24.09 -2.36 -2.74
C ASP A 47 23.18 -1.22 -2.24
N GLU A 48 22.75 -0.33 -3.14
CA GLU A 48 21.80 0.74 -2.82
C GLU A 48 20.46 0.18 -2.33
N LEU A 49 19.95 -0.87 -2.98
CA LEU A 49 18.72 -1.54 -2.57
C LEU A 49 18.87 -2.12 -1.16
N GLU A 50 19.96 -2.83 -0.87
CA GLU A 50 20.16 -3.41 0.47
C GLU A 50 20.23 -2.34 1.56
N GLN A 51 21.00 -1.28 1.32
CA GLN A 51 21.23 -0.21 2.28
C GLN A 51 19.97 0.62 2.55
N SER A 52 19.33 1.10 1.48
CA SER A 52 18.19 2.02 1.58
C SER A 52 16.90 1.29 1.99
N LEU A 53 16.67 0.10 1.43
CA LEU A 53 15.47 -0.69 1.73
C LEU A 53 15.60 -1.55 2.99
N LYS A 54 16.84 -1.74 3.50
CA LYS A 54 17.16 -2.55 4.68
C LYS A 54 16.61 -3.97 4.56
N ILE A 55 16.89 -4.61 3.42
CA ILE A 55 16.50 -5.98 3.10
C ILE A 55 17.64 -6.62 2.31
N LYS A 56 17.90 -7.91 2.53
CA LYS A 56 18.86 -8.62 1.67
C LYS A 56 18.28 -8.76 0.27
N VAL A 57 19.12 -8.74 -0.75
CA VAL A 57 18.68 -9.00 -2.13
C VAL A 57 19.28 -10.28 -2.67
N ARG A 58 18.60 -10.91 -3.63
CA ARG A 58 19.17 -11.98 -4.45
C ARG A 58 18.77 -11.77 -5.91
N PRO A 59 19.69 -11.42 -6.82
CA PRO A 59 19.37 -11.42 -8.24
C PRO A 59 18.95 -12.83 -8.67
N LEU A 60 17.78 -12.92 -9.32
CA LEU A 60 17.31 -14.13 -10.00
C LEU A 60 17.45 -14.01 -11.52
N THR A 61 17.49 -12.79 -12.03
CA THR A 61 17.93 -12.50 -13.40
C THR A 61 19.07 -11.50 -13.34
N TRP A 62 19.94 -11.51 -14.34
CA TRP A 62 21.04 -10.57 -14.47
C TRP A 62 21.03 -9.93 -15.87
N PRO A 63 21.16 -8.60 -16.00
CA PRO A 63 21.17 -7.94 -17.29
C PRO A 63 22.51 -8.17 -18.01
N ILE A 64 22.49 -8.16 -19.34
CA ILE A 64 23.69 -8.23 -20.19
C ILE A 64 23.80 -6.89 -20.90
N GLY A 65 24.76 -6.07 -20.46
CA GLY A 65 24.88 -4.68 -20.88
C GLY A 65 23.76 -3.78 -20.36
N MET A 66 23.74 -2.54 -20.82
CA MET A 66 22.76 -1.51 -20.43
C MET A 66 22.61 -0.47 -21.56
N GLY A 67 21.49 0.24 -21.59
CA GLY A 67 21.26 1.32 -22.55
C GLY A 67 21.29 0.81 -23.98
N ASP A 68 22.07 1.49 -24.83
CA ASP A 68 22.24 1.11 -26.24
C ASP A 68 22.93 -0.26 -26.43
N PHE A 69 23.64 -0.74 -25.40
CA PHE A 69 24.33 -2.03 -25.40
C PHE A 69 23.54 -3.13 -24.68
N PHE A 70 22.30 -2.86 -24.27
CA PHE A 70 21.48 -3.86 -23.59
C PHE A 70 21.11 -5.00 -24.55
N GLN A 71 21.60 -6.20 -24.26
CA GLN A 71 21.42 -7.37 -25.11
C GLN A 71 20.40 -8.36 -24.59
N GLY A 72 20.04 -8.31 -23.30
CA GLY A 72 19.11 -9.28 -22.72
C GLY A 72 19.28 -9.46 -21.22
N VAL A 73 18.65 -10.52 -20.69
CA VAL A 73 18.82 -10.96 -19.30
C VAL A 73 19.11 -12.46 -19.26
N TYR A 74 20.03 -12.85 -18.39
CA TYR A 74 20.23 -14.24 -18.03
C TYR A 74 19.44 -14.56 -16.76
N ASN A 75 18.59 -15.58 -16.81
CA ASN A 75 17.84 -16.08 -15.67
C ASN A 75 18.70 -17.10 -14.92
N ILE A 76 19.15 -16.73 -13.72
CA ILE A 76 19.98 -17.54 -12.83
C ILE A 76 19.16 -18.68 -12.22
N TYR A 77 17.86 -18.44 -11.98
CA TYR A 77 16.95 -19.41 -11.36
C TYR A 77 16.64 -20.58 -12.32
N ASP A 78 16.32 -20.28 -13.58
CA ASP A 78 15.94 -21.27 -14.60
C ASP A 78 17.09 -21.66 -15.55
N LYS A 79 18.25 -21.01 -15.44
CA LYS A 79 19.40 -21.19 -16.36
C LYS A 79 19.03 -20.99 -17.82
N SER A 80 18.46 -19.84 -18.12
CA SER A 80 18.01 -19.50 -19.47
C SER A 80 18.40 -18.09 -19.86
N LEU A 81 18.82 -17.92 -21.11
CA LEU A 81 19.09 -16.62 -21.71
C LEU A 81 17.85 -16.11 -22.44
N ASN A 82 17.44 -14.89 -22.12
CA ASN A 82 16.44 -14.16 -22.88
C ASN A 82 17.11 -12.99 -23.58
N LEU A 83 17.04 -12.94 -24.91
CA LEU A 83 17.68 -11.90 -25.72
C LEU A 83 16.72 -10.75 -26.01
N PHE A 84 17.22 -9.53 -25.87
CA PHE A 84 16.50 -8.30 -26.12
C PHE A 84 16.56 -7.92 -27.61
N SER A 85 15.40 -7.59 -28.19
CA SER A 85 15.31 -7.05 -29.54
C SER A 85 14.43 -5.80 -29.56
N ALA A 86 15.05 -4.63 -29.77
CA ALA A 86 14.32 -3.37 -29.87
C ALA A 86 13.39 -3.39 -31.10
N ASN A 87 12.10 -3.09 -30.89
CA ASN A 87 11.00 -2.95 -31.89
C ASN A 87 10.10 -4.16 -32.20
N LYS A 88 10.13 -5.25 -31.44
CA LYS A 88 9.14 -6.31 -31.64
C LYS A 88 8.01 -6.24 -30.61
N THR A 89 6.82 -5.86 -31.08
CA THR A 89 5.57 -5.80 -30.30
C THR A 89 4.97 -7.19 -29.99
N LYS A 90 5.70 -8.26 -30.31
CA LYS A 90 5.29 -9.64 -30.03
C LYS A 90 5.99 -10.12 -28.77
N ILE A 91 5.25 -10.86 -27.95
CA ILE A 91 5.81 -11.72 -26.89
C ILE A 91 6.75 -12.69 -27.61
N GLU A 92 8.07 -12.53 -27.48
CA GLU A 92 9.02 -13.43 -28.15
C GLU A 92 9.36 -14.65 -27.28
N GLU A 93 9.46 -15.76 -27.99
CA GLU A 93 9.81 -17.10 -27.52
C GLU A 93 11.32 -17.38 -27.69
N ASP A 94 12.17 -16.35 -27.79
CA ASP A 94 13.63 -16.49 -27.90
C ASP A 94 14.27 -16.70 -26.51
N VAL A 95 13.66 -17.61 -25.73
CA VAL A 95 14.24 -18.11 -24.48
C VAL A 95 15.11 -19.30 -24.84
N HIS A 96 16.42 -19.10 -24.78
CA HIS A 96 17.40 -20.14 -25.02
C HIS A 96 17.77 -20.77 -23.68
N ALA A 97 17.51 -22.08 -23.52
CA ALA A 97 18.03 -22.80 -22.36
C ALA A 97 19.56 -22.86 -22.47
N ILE A 98 20.25 -22.34 -21.46
CA ILE A 98 21.71 -22.36 -21.38
C ILE A 98 22.06 -22.91 -20.00
N ASP A 99 22.13 -24.23 -19.91
CA ASP A 99 22.42 -24.93 -18.65
C ASP A 99 23.85 -24.66 -18.14
N ASP A 100 24.76 -24.38 -19.07
CA ASP A 100 26.17 -24.11 -18.82
C ASP A 100 26.60 -22.81 -19.50
N ILE A 101 26.90 -21.80 -18.68
CA ILE A 101 27.38 -20.48 -19.12
C ILE A 101 28.75 -20.54 -19.80
N GLN A 102 29.50 -21.64 -19.63
CA GLN A 102 30.77 -21.88 -20.34
C GLN A 102 30.56 -22.41 -21.76
N ASN A 103 29.32 -22.63 -22.20
CA ASN A 103 29.03 -23.04 -23.56
C ASN A 103 29.37 -21.93 -24.56
N LYS A 104 30.07 -22.30 -25.64
CA LYS A 104 30.41 -21.39 -26.76
C LYS A 104 29.20 -20.83 -27.48
N GLU A 105 28.06 -21.52 -27.39
CA GLU A 105 26.79 -21.02 -27.92
C GLU A 105 26.41 -19.66 -27.32
N LEU A 106 26.77 -19.40 -26.06
CA LEU A 106 26.61 -18.08 -25.44
C LEU A 106 27.44 -17.02 -26.18
N ASP A 107 28.72 -17.32 -26.44
CA ASP A 107 29.63 -16.40 -27.15
C ASP A 107 29.12 -16.08 -28.57
N GLU A 108 28.52 -17.07 -29.24
CA GLU A 108 27.92 -16.90 -30.57
C GLU A 108 26.66 -16.02 -30.54
N MET A 109 25.90 -16.04 -29.43
CA MET A 109 24.64 -15.30 -29.27
C MET A 109 24.85 -13.84 -28.87
N ILE A 110 25.73 -13.58 -27.89
CA ILE A 110 25.92 -12.25 -27.27
C ILE A 110 27.29 -11.62 -27.55
N GLY A 111 28.22 -12.38 -28.14
CA GLY A 111 29.60 -11.97 -28.37
C GLY A 111 30.55 -12.39 -27.23
N GLU A 112 31.84 -12.52 -27.54
CA GLU A 112 32.86 -13.00 -26.60
C GLU A 112 33.02 -12.09 -25.37
N GLU A 113 33.13 -10.77 -25.57
CA GLU A 113 33.35 -9.79 -24.50
C GLU A 113 32.15 -9.71 -23.52
N PRO A 114 30.89 -9.54 -23.97
CA PRO A 114 29.73 -9.59 -23.07
C PRO A 114 29.52 -10.95 -22.38
N ALA A 115 29.90 -12.06 -23.04
CA ALA A 115 29.82 -13.39 -22.44
C ALA A 115 30.86 -13.60 -21.34
N GLU A 116 32.08 -13.06 -21.51
CA GLU A 116 33.12 -13.07 -20.47
C GLU A 116 32.69 -12.23 -19.27
N GLU A 117 32.20 -11.00 -19.50
CA GLU A 117 31.66 -10.12 -18.45
C GLU A 117 30.54 -10.84 -17.67
N LEU A 118 29.52 -11.38 -18.35
CA LEU A 118 28.44 -12.10 -17.70
C LEU A 118 28.95 -13.27 -16.83
N ARG A 119 29.97 -14.02 -17.28
CA ARG A 119 30.53 -15.13 -16.49
C ARG A 119 31.19 -14.63 -15.21
N GLU A 120 31.98 -13.56 -15.30
CA GLU A 120 32.64 -12.95 -14.14
C GLU A 120 31.62 -12.41 -13.12
N GLU A 121 30.58 -11.73 -13.61
CA GLU A 121 29.52 -11.20 -12.78
C GLU A 121 28.71 -12.31 -12.10
N LEU A 122 28.39 -13.40 -12.82
CA LEU A 122 27.70 -14.55 -12.24
C LEU A 122 28.56 -15.27 -11.20
N GLU A 123 29.87 -15.41 -11.41
CA GLU A 123 30.78 -15.96 -10.40
C GLU A 123 30.81 -15.08 -9.14
N MET A 124 30.82 -13.75 -9.31
CA MET A 124 30.73 -12.81 -8.20
C MET A 124 29.41 -12.96 -7.45
N ILE A 125 28.29 -13.08 -8.17
CA ILE A 125 26.97 -13.26 -7.56
C ILE A 125 26.91 -14.54 -6.73
N GLU A 126 27.38 -15.67 -7.25
CA GLU A 126 27.42 -16.94 -6.53
C GLU A 126 28.42 -16.94 -5.37
N GLY A 127 29.45 -16.09 -5.41
CA GLY A 127 30.41 -15.93 -4.32
C GLY A 127 29.93 -15.01 -3.18
N VAL A 128 29.06 -14.03 -3.48
CA VAL A 128 28.63 -12.99 -2.54
C VAL A 128 27.24 -13.26 -1.96
N TYR A 129 26.30 -13.70 -2.80
CA TYR A 129 24.89 -13.84 -2.41
C TYR A 129 24.52 -15.29 -2.10
N ASP A 130 23.84 -15.50 -0.97
CA ASP A 130 23.26 -16.79 -0.61
C ASP A 130 22.26 -17.28 -1.67
N VAL A 131 22.09 -18.60 -1.79
CA VAL A 131 21.10 -19.20 -2.69
C VAL A 131 19.69 -18.76 -2.28
N PHE A 132 18.84 -18.51 -3.26
CA PHE A 132 17.46 -18.11 -3.01
C PHE A 132 16.71 -19.12 -2.13
N ASN A 133 16.26 -18.65 -0.97
CA ASN A 133 15.45 -19.42 -0.03
C ASN A 133 14.02 -18.87 0.02
N ARG A 134 13.06 -19.69 -0.40
CA ARG A 134 11.64 -19.31 -0.41
C ARG A 134 11.10 -19.00 0.98
N ASP A 135 11.55 -19.68 2.03
CA ASP A 135 11.08 -19.43 3.40
C ASP A 135 11.57 -18.08 3.92
N GLU A 136 12.82 -17.70 3.63
CA GLU A 136 13.35 -16.36 3.93
C GLU A 136 12.62 -15.26 3.15
N TYR A 137 12.28 -15.53 1.88
CA TYR A 137 11.47 -14.62 1.07
C TYR A 137 10.07 -14.44 1.69
N LEU A 138 9.41 -15.53 2.07
CA LEU A 138 8.08 -15.49 2.72
C LEU A 138 8.09 -14.84 4.11
N ALA A 139 9.25 -14.85 4.78
CA ALA A 139 9.50 -14.11 6.01
C ALA A 139 9.78 -12.61 5.80
N GLY A 140 10.00 -12.18 4.54
CA GLY A 140 10.33 -10.80 4.17
C GLY A 140 11.77 -10.41 4.48
N GLU A 141 12.68 -11.38 4.52
CA GLU A 141 14.09 -11.19 4.90
C GLU A 141 15.00 -11.03 3.68
N ILE A 142 14.65 -11.69 2.56
CA ILE A 142 15.32 -11.59 1.27
C ILE A 142 14.32 -11.19 0.18
N ALA A 143 14.74 -10.32 -0.74
CA ALA A 143 13.98 -9.91 -1.90
C ALA A 143 14.65 -10.41 -3.19
N PRO A 144 13.97 -11.25 -4.00
CA PRO A 144 14.48 -11.60 -5.31
C PRO A 144 14.43 -10.37 -6.23
N VAL A 145 15.49 -10.16 -7.00
CA VAL A 145 15.65 -9.02 -7.92
C VAL A 145 15.61 -9.51 -9.36
N PHE A 146 14.79 -8.82 -10.15
CA PHE A 146 14.64 -9.01 -11.58
C PHE A 146 15.05 -7.74 -12.32
N PHE A 147 15.61 -7.89 -13.52
CA PHE A 147 16.00 -6.79 -14.38
C PHE A 147 15.22 -6.86 -15.69
N GLY A 148 14.87 -5.72 -16.27
CA GLY A 148 14.21 -5.70 -17.58
C GLY A 148 13.76 -4.33 -18.07
N SER A 149 12.91 -4.37 -19.08
CA SER A 149 12.32 -3.18 -19.70
C SER A 149 10.82 -3.39 -19.90
N ALA A 150 10.02 -2.84 -18.99
CA ALA A 150 8.57 -2.95 -19.03
C ALA A 150 7.95 -2.29 -20.27
N VAL A 151 8.57 -1.21 -20.78
CA VAL A 151 8.10 -0.51 -22.00
C VAL A 151 8.22 -1.42 -23.22
N ASN A 152 9.25 -2.27 -23.25
CA ASN A 152 9.46 -3.25 -24.30
C ASN A 152 8.88 -4.64 -23.96
N ASN A 153 8.12 -4.76 -22.87
CA ASN A 153 7.58 -6.02 -22.37
C ASN A 153 8.65 -7.12 -22.16
N PHE A 154 9.85 -6.72 -21.73
CA PHE A 154 11.03 -7.57 -21.56
C PHE A 154 11.35 -7.80 -20.08
N GLY A 155 11.65 -9.04 -19.67
CA GLY A 155 11.86 -9.44 -18.27
C GLY A 155 10.58 -9.57 -17.43
N VAL A 156 9.43 -9.18 -17.99
CA VAL A 156 8.13 -9.20 -17.30
C VAL A 156 7.59 -10.63 -17.16
N LYS A 157 7.86 -11.48 -18.14
CA LYS A 157 7.37 -12.86 -18.13
C LYS A 157 8.05 -13.66 -17.02
N GLU A 158 9.37 -13.61 -16.94
CA GLU A 158 10.19 -14.27 -15.93
C GLU A 158 9.80 -13.83 -14.52
N LEU A 159 9.58 -12.52 -14.35
CA LEU A 159 9.05 -11.95 -13.13
C LEU A 159 7.69 -12.54 -12.77
N LEU A 160 6.75 -12.65 -13.72
CA LEU A 160 5.40 -13.15 -13.48
C LEU A 160 5.37 -14.66 -13.23
N ASP A 161 6.14 -15.44 -13.97
CA ASP A 161 6.26 -16.88 -13.81
C ASP A 161 6.83 -17.19 -12.43
N THR A 162 7.94 -16.54 -12.05
CA THR A 162 8.50 -16.67 -10.70
C THR A 162 7.53 -16.16 -9.63
N PHE A 163 6.84 -15.05 -9.87
CA PHE A 163 5.83 -14.52 -8.95
C PHE A 163 4.75 -15.57 -8.66
N CYS A 164 4.28 -16.31 -9.67
CA CYS A 164 3.26 -17.34 -9.50
C CYS A 164 3.77 -18.54 -8.68
N GLU A 165 5.04 -18.87 -8.80
CA GLU A 165 5.66 -19.99 -8.08
C GLU A 165 6.00 -19.65 -6.62
N VAL A 166 6.66 -18.52 -6.38
CA VAL A 166 7.23 -18.21 -5.07
C VAL A 166 6.26 -17.48 -4.15
N SER A 167 5.32 -16.70 -4.69
CA SER A 167 4.45 -15.85 -3.89
C SER A 167 3.50 -16.63 -2.99
N PRO A 168 3.14 -16.06 -1.82
CA PRO A 168 2.21 -16.71 -0.92
C PRO A 168 0.81 -16.77 -1.51
N SER A 169 0.14 -17.91 -1.33
CA SER A 169 -1.32 -18.01 -1.40
C SER A 169 -1.97 -17.09 -0.34
N PRO A 170 -3.29 -16.84 -0.37
CA PRO A 170 -3.97 -16.08 0.67
C PRO A 170 -3.52 -16.52 2.06
N ARG A 171 -3.19 -15.57 2.94
CA ARG A 171 -2.74 -15.82 4.32
C ARG A 171 -3.86 -15.48 5.29
N GLY A 172 -3.86 -16.16 6.43
CA GLY A 172 -4.76 -15.87 7.54
C GLY A 172 -4.56 -14.45 8.07
N ARG A 173 -5.57 -13.97 8.81
CA ARG A 173 -5.58 -12.61 9.34
C ARG A 173 -6.12 -12.56 10.76
N THR A 174 -5.43 -11.81 11.61
CA THR A 174 -5.78 -11.63 13.02
C THR A 174 -7.00 -10.73 13.20
N THR A 175 -7.86 -11.12 14.13
CA THR A 175 -9.01 -10.33 14.60
C THR A 175 -8.82 -9.92 16.06
N ASP A 176 -9.79 -9.21 16.62
CA ASP A 176 -9.95 -8.98 18.07
C ASP A 176 -10.15 -10.26 18.89
N LEU A 177 -10.61 -11.36 18.29
CA LEU A 177 -10.86 -12.63 19.00
C LEU A 177 -9.82 -13.72 18.72
N ARG A 178 -9.53 -13.99 17.44
CA ARG A 178 -8.64 -15.09 17.00
C ARG A 178 -8.02 -14.83 15.62
N SER A 179 -7.11 -15.69 15.19
CA SER A 179 -6.71 -15.74 13.77
C SER A 179 -7.80 -16.43 12.95
N ILE A 180 -8.05 -15.89 11.75
CA ILE A 180 -8.93 -16.51 10.75
C ILE A 180 -8.07 -17.04 9.61
N GLU A 181 -8.21 -18.32 9.33
CA GLU A 181 -7.47 -18.98 8.26
C GLU A 181 -8.28 -19.03 6.95
N PRO A 182 -7.64 -18.92 5.77
CA PRO A 182 -8.35 -18.91 4.49
C PRO A 182 -9.13 -20.18 4.18
N GLN A 183 -8.71 -21.31 4.74
CA GLN A 183 -9.33 -22.61 4.55
C GLN A 183 -10.62 -22.79 5.35
N GLU A 184 -10.97 -21.84 6.23
CA GLU A 184 -12.24 -21.91 6.97
C GLU A 184 -13.44 -21.80 6.03
N ASP A 185 -14.48 -22.61 6.25
CA ASP A 185 -15.65 -22.70 5.35
C ASP A 185 -16.53 -21.44 5.38
N LYS A 186 -16.61 -20.78 6.53
CA LYS A 186 -17.50 -19.63 6.73
C LYS A 186 -16.88 -18.38 6.15
N PHE A 187 -17.69 -17.64 5.38
CA PHE A 187 -17.24 -16.38 4.80
C PHE A 187 -16.88 -15.35 5.88
N SER A 188 -15.71 -14.74 5.68
CA SER A 188 -15.32 -13.53 6.36
C SER A 188 -14.54 -12.61 5.42
N GLY A 189 -14.66 -11.31 5.63
CA GLY A 189 -13.86 -10.33 4.91
C GLY A 189 -13.98 -8.94 5.47
N PHE A 190 -13.10 -8.04 5.04
CA PHE A 190 -13.05 -6.67 5.56
C PHE A 190 -12.94 -5.64 4.44
N VAL A 191 -13.53 -4.47 4.68
CA VAL A 191 -13.44 -3.31 3.80
C VAL A 191 -12.11 -2.60 4.03
N PHE A 192 -11.28 -2.48 2.99
CA PHE A 192 -9.96 -1.84 3.09
C PHE A 192 -9.85 -0.54 2.30
N LYS A 193 -10.76 -0.32 1.35
CA LYS A 193 -10.82 0.88 0.52
C LYS A 193 -12.27 1.20 0.22
N ILE A 194 -12.61 2.47 0.21
CA ILE A 194 -13.91 2.92 -0.25
C ILE A 194 -13.70 4.02 -1.28
N HIS A 195 -14.44 3.98 -2.37
CA HIS A 195 -14.37 4.96 -3.42
C HIS A 195 -15.78 5.43 -3.73
N ALA A 196 -16.05 6.74 -3.58
CA ALA A 196 -17.33 7.29 -3.99
C ALA A 196 -17.23 7.92 -5.39
N ASN A 197 -18.40 8.03 -6.02
CA ASN A 197 -18.60 8.84 -7.21
C ASN A 197 -17.81 8.36 -8.45
N LEU A 198 -17.69 7.04 -8.62
CA LEU A 198 -17.18 6.43 -9.86
C LEU A 198 -18.04 6.78 -11.09
N ASP A 199 -19.34 7.03 -10.89
CA ASP A 199 -20.24 7.55 -11.92
C ASP A 199 -20.85 8.89 -11.44
N PRO A 200 -20.56 10.01 -12.12
CA PRO A 200 -21.10 11.34 -11.79
C PRO A 200 -22.64 11.38 -11.74
N LYS A 201 -23.33 10.47 -12.45
CA LYS A 201 -24.80 10.47 -12.54
C LYS A 201 -25.47 9.81 -11.35
N HIS A 202 -24.83 8.84 -10.71
CA HIS A 202 -25.46 8.00 -9.69
C HIS A 202 -24.88 8.18 -8.28
N ARG A 203 -23.78 8.93 -8.10
CA ARG A 203 -23.13 9.14 -6.79
C ARG A 203 -22.94 7.83 -6.02
N ASP A 204 -22.67 6.75 -6.76
CA ASP A 204 -22.52 5.42 -6.18
C ASP A 204 -21.20 5.33 -5.41
N ARG A 205 -21.26 4.82 -4.19
CA ARG A 205 -20.10 4.50 -3.36
C ARG A 205 -19.87 3.00 -3.45
N ILE A 206 -18.61 2.60 -3.65
CA ILE A 206 -18.21 1.20 -3.67
C ILE A 206 -17.20 0.95 -2.57
N ALA A 207 -17.53 0.02 -1.67
CA ALA A 207 -16.63 -0.51 -0.66
C ALA A 207 -15.89 -1.72 -1.25
N PHE A 208 -14.56 -1.64 -1.30
CA PHE A 208 -13.70 -2.75 -1.70
C PHE A 208 -13.44 -3.62 -0.48
N LEU A 209 -13.95 -4.83 -0.54
CA LEU A 209 -13.82 -5.85 0.48
C LEU A 209 -12.82 -6.92 0.04
N ARG A 210 -11.86 -7.23 0.91
CA ARG A 210 -10.97 -8.38 0.75
C ARG A 210 -11.60 -9.59 1.43
N VAL A 211 -11.79 -10.67 0.68
CA VAL A 211 -12.23 -11.95 1.22
C VAL A 211 -11.05 -12.62 1.95
N VAL A 212 -11.28 -13.04 3.19
CA VAL A 212 -10.27 -13.68 4.05
C VAL A 212 -10.50 -15.17 4.15
N SER A 213 -11.74 -15.63 4.35
CA SER A 213 -12.09 -17.04 4.45
C SER A 213 -13.45 -17.33 3.81
N GLY A 214 -13.75 -18.61 3.59
CA GLY A 214 -15.01 -19.10 3.07
C GLY A 214 -15.35 -18.60 1.67
N ARG A 215 -16.63 -18.71 1.30
CA ARG A 215 -17.13 -18.34 -0.04
C ARG A 215 -18.12 -17.20 0.05
N PHE A 216 -17.83 -16.11 -0.66
CA PHE A 216 -18.82 -15.08 -0.91
C PHE A 216 -19.82 -15.57 -1.96
N GLU A 217 -21.09 -15.27 -1.76
CA GLU A 217 -22.21 -15.64 -2.63
C GLU A 217 -23.12 -14.44 -2.81
N ARG A 218 -23.41 -14.12 -4.07
CA ARG A 218 -24.35 -13.07 -4.43
C ARG A 218 -25.72 -13.33 -3.81
N ASN A 219 -26.39 -12.26 -3.36
CA ASN A 219 -27.70 -12.31 -2.69
C ASN A 219 -27.77 -13.10 -1.37
N LYS A 220 -26.67 -13.65 -0.85
CA LYS A 220 -26.61 -14.24 0.49
C LYS A 220 -26.61 -13.12 1.55
N PHE A 221 -27.18 -13.43 2.72
CA PHE A 221 -27.15 -12.51 3.86
C PHE A 221 -25.85 -12.67 4.64
N TYR A 222 -25.16 -11.55 4.85
CA TYR A 222 -23.97 -11.43 5.68
C TYR A 222 -24.23 -10.48 6.85
N GLN A 223 -23.58 -10.74 7.98
CA GLN A 223 -23.65 -9.89 9.15
C GLN A 223 -22.58 -8.80 9.04
N HIS A 224 -23.00 -7.54 9.03
CA HIS A 224 -22.12 -6.40 9.24
C HIS A 224 -21.91 -6.23 10.74
N ILE A 225 -20.66 -6.41 11.19
CA ILE A 225 -20.37 -6.54 12.63
C ILE A 225 -20.60 -5.22 13.38
N ARG A 226 -19.93 -4.13 12.98
CA ARG A 226 -20.07 -2.81 13.64
C ARG A 226 -21.51 -2.28 13.70
N LEU A 227 -22.31 -2.49 12.66
CA LEU A 227 -23.70 -2.02 12.59
C LEU A 227 -24.71 -3.05 13.15
N GLU A 228 -24.24 -4.23 13.54
CA GLU A 228 -25.06 -5.38 13.95
C GLU A 228 -26.23 -5.70 13.00
N LYS A 229 -26.03 -5.48 11.69
CA LYS A 229 -27.10 -5.58 10.68
C LYS A 229 -26.81 -6.67 9.64
N LYS A 230 -27.84 -7.42 9.26
CA LYS A 230 -27.79 -8.32 8.11
C LYS A 230 -27.91 -7.52 6.80
N MET A 231 -27.00 -7.77 5.87
CA MET A 231 -26.95 -7.15 4.55
C MET A 231 -26.88 -8.21 3.46
N LYS A 232 -27.45 -7.90 2.29
CA LYS A 232 -27.35 -8.74 1.09
C LYS A 232 -26.86 -7.88 -0.07
N PHE A 233 -26.12 -8.47 -0.98
CA PHE A 233 -25.49 -7.75 -2.08
C PHE A 233 -25.98 -8.32 -3.42
N PRO A 234 -26.89 -7.62 -4.12
CA PRO A 234 -27.44 -8.09 -5.38
C PRO A 234 -26.53 -7.80 -6.59
N ASN A 235 -25.61 -6.85 -6.49
CA ASN A 235 -24.71 -6.48 -7.59
C ASN A 235 -23.25 -6.39 -7.09
N PRO A 236 -22.67 -7.46 -6.53
CA PRO A 236 -21.26 -7.47 -6.17
C PRO A 236 -20.42 -7.46 -7.45
N THR A 237 -19.38 -6.63 -7.47
CA THR A 237 -18.61 -6.33 -8.68
C THR A 237 -17.17 -6.78 -8.52
N SER A 238 -16.63 -7.52 -9.50
CA SER A 238 -15.19 -7.67 -9.65
C SER A 238 -14.64 -6.58 -10.56
N PHE A 239 -13.43 -6.13 -10.27
CA PHE A 239 -12.72 -5.13 -11.06
C PHE A 239 -11.59 -5.81 -11.80
N MET A 240 -11.75 -5.99 -13.11
CA MET A 240 -10.70 -6.49 -13.98
C MET A 240 -10.34 -5.37 -14.96
N ALA A 241 -9.18 -4.75 -14.73
CA ALA A 241 -8.74 -3.56 -15.45
C ALA A 241 -9.79 -2.41 -15.41
N GLN A 242 -10.33 -2.02 -16.56
CA GLN A 242 -11.33 -0.94 -16.68
C GLN A 242 -12.77 -1.46 -16.59
N ASP A 243 -12.98 -2.77 -16.66
CA ASP A 243 -14.30 -3.37 -16.72
C ASP A 243 -14.83 -3.76 -15.34
N LYS A 244 -16.12 -3.48 -15.14
CA LYS A 244 -16.90 -3.89 -13.97
C LYS A 244 -17.76 -5.08 -14.37
N SER A 245 -17.50 -6.23 -13.78
CA SER A 245 -18.33 -7.43 -14.00
C SER A 245 -19.04 -7.81 -12.71
N ILE A 246 -20.34 -8.10 -12.81
CA ILE A 246 -21.07 -8.68 -11.67
C ILE A 246 -20.62 -10.13 -11.51
N ILE A 247 -20.31 -10.51 -10.28
CA ILE A 247 -19.87 -11.87 -9.94
C ILE A 247 -20.91 -12.58 -9.07
N ASP A 248 -20.96 -13.91 -9.18
CA ASP A 248 -21.83 -14.72 -8.33
C ASP A 248 -21.11 -15.25 -7.09
N TYR A 249 -19.79 -15.48 -7.20
CA TYR A 249 -18.95 -16.05 -6.14
C TYR A 249 -17.60 -15.34 -6.06
N ALA A 250 -17.00 -15.35 -4.86
CA ALA A 250 -15.61 -14.96 -4.64
C ALA A 250 -14.99 -15.80 -3.51
N TYR A 251 -13.66 -15.97 -3.56
CA TYR A 251 -12.87 -16.84 -2.70
C TYR A 251 -11.83 -16.05 -1.91
N PRO A 252 -11.21 -16.65 -0.87
CA PRO A 252 -10.14 -16.02 -0.12
C PRO A 252 -9.04 -15.53 -1.06
N GLY A 253 -8.63 -14.27 -0.92
CA GLY A 253 -7.74 -13.65 -1.91
C GLY A 253 -8.44 -12.64 -2.81
N ASP A 254 -9.71 -12.83 -3.11
CA ASP A 254 -10.41 -11.94 -4.03
C ASP A 254 -10.72 -10.58 -3.39
N VAL A 255 -10.75 -9.56 -4.24
CA VAL A 255 -11.22 -8.22 -3.88
C VAL A 255 -12.54 -7.98 -4.61
N ILE A 256 -13.60 -7.76 -3.85
CA ILE A 256 -14.95 -7.52 -4.38
C ILE A 256 -15.42 -6.11 -4.05
N GLY A 257 -16.10 -5.49 -5.01
CA GLY A 257 -16.79 -4.21 -4.85
C GLY A 257 -18.21 -4.42 -4.38
N LEU A 258 -18.55 -3.85 -3.23
CA LEU A 258 -19.89 -3.83 -2.68
C LEU A 258 -20.47 -2.43 -2.80
N TYR A 259 -21.65 -2.32 -3.44
CA TYR A 259 -22.39 -1.06 -3.46
C TYR A 259 -22.74 -0.65 -2.04
N ASP A 260 -22.41 0.60 -1.73
CA ASP A 260 -22.59 1.19 -0.43
C ASP A 260 -23.46 2.44 -0.50
N THR A 261 -24.44 2.52 0.39
CA THR A 261 -25.30 3.70 0.55
C THR A 261 -24.85 4.58 1.72
N GLY A 262 -23.58 4.47 2.14
CA GLY A 262 -23.01 5.18 3.29
C GLY A 262 -22.97 4.35 4.58
N ASN A 263 -23.12 3.02 4.51
CA ASN A 263 -23.07 2.15 5.68
C ASN A 263 -21.64 1.76 6.05
N PHE A 264 -20.78 1.54 5.06
CA PHE A 264 -19.43 1.03 5.26
C PHE A 264 -18.43 2.13 5.66
N LYS A 265 -17.48 1.75 6.52
CA LYS A 265 -16.24 2.45 6.85
C LYS A 265 -15.05 1.52 6.54
N ILE A 266 -13.88 2.09 6.29
CA ILE A 266 -12.64 1.32 6.21
C ILE A 266 -12.43 0.61 7.55
N GLY A 267 -12.10 -0.68 7.52
CA GLY A 267 -12.04 -1.54 8.71
C GLY A 267 -13.28 -2.40 8.95
N ASP A 268 -14.42 -2.09 8.32
CA ASP A 268 -15.64 -2.84 8.58
C ASP A 268 -15.52 -4.30 8.15
N THR A 269 -15.97 -5.19 9.04
CA THR A 269 -15.93 -6.64 8.84
C THR A 269 -17.32 -7.18 8.51
N LEU A 270 -17.39 -8.08 7.53
CA LEU A 270 -18.55 -8.89 7.20
C LEU A 270 -18.27 -10.36 7.49
N THR A 271 -19.23 -11.06 8.11
CA THR A 271 -19.13 -12.50 8.40
C THR A 271 -20.45 -13.24 8.15
N GLU A 272 -20.43 -14.57 8.28
CA GLU A 272 -21.65 -15.41 8.36
C GLU A 272 -22.20 -15.57 9.78
N GLY A 273 -21.88 -14.65 10.70
CA GLY A 273 -22.52 -14.56 12.02
C GLY A 273 -21.56 -14.52 13.20
N GLU A 274 -20.29 -14.91 13.02
CA GLU A 274 -19.26 -14.72 14.04
C GLU A 274 -19.01 -13.22 14.25
N LYS A 275 -19.09 -12.75 15.50
CA LYS A 275 -18.89 -11.33 15.85
C LYS A 275 -17.41 -11.08 16.13
N MET A 276 -16.69 -10.65 15.11
CA MET A 276 -15.26 -10.35 15.16
C MET A 276 -14.92 -9.19 14.23
N MET A 277 -13.84 -8.47 14.54
CA MET A 277 -13.33 -7.37 13.72
C MET A 277 -11.87 -7.63 13.34
N PHE A 278 -11.56 -7.53 12.04
CA PHE A 278 -10.19 -7.69 11.57
C PHE A 278 -9.26 -6.56 12.05
N LYS A 279 -8.06 -6.93 12.51
CA LYS A 279 -6.99 -5.98 12.88
C LYS A 279 -6.11 -5.62 11.66
N GLY A 280 -5.24 -4.62 11.86
CA GLY A 280 -4.18 -4.28 10.90
C GLY A 280 -4.65 -3.45 9.70
N ILE A 281 -5.67 -2.61 9.87
CA ILE A 281 -5.97 -1.51 8.94
C ILE A 281 -5.75 -0.19 9.67
N PRO A 282 -4.47 0.21 9.86
CA PRO A 282 -4.16 1.45 10.55
C PRO A 282 -4.61 2.62 9.69
N SER A 283 -5.16 3.65 10.33
CA SER A 283 -5.00 5.00 9.81
C SER A 283 -3.65 5.52 10.32
N PHE A 284 -2.75 5.82 9.40
CA PHE A 284 -1.46 6.41 9.74
C PHE A 284 -1.67 7.87 10.12
N SER A 285 -0.98 8.36 11.15
CA SER A 285 -0.98 9.79 11.43
C SER A 285 -0.56 10.56 10.16
N PRO A 286 -1.31 11.59 9.78
CA PRO A 286 -0.93 12.47 8.69
C PRO A 286 0.45 13.09 8.87
N GLU A 287 1.08 13.48 7.75
CA GLU A 287 2.36 14.21 7.72
C GLU A 287 2.13 15.70 7.43
N ILE A 288 1.10 16.05 6.67
CA ILE A 288 0.80 17.42 6.26
C ILE A 288 -0.56 17.81 6.80
N PHE A 289 -0.63 19.00 7.40
CA PHE A 289 -1.86 19.51 8.01
C PHE A 289 -2.23 20.88 7.42
N GLN A 290 -3.48 21.03 7.03
CA GLN A 290 -4.02 22.29 6.54
C GLN A 290 -5.40 22.55 7.14
N GLU A 291 -5.69 23.80 7.47
CA GLU A 291 -7.03 24.23 7.87
C GLU A 291 -7.90 24.41 6.63
N LEU A 292 -9.08 23.80 6.65
CA LEU A 292 -10.10 23.94 5.62
C LEU A 292 -10.96 25.17 5.92
N GLU A 293 -10.77 26.22 5.13
CA GLU A 293 -11.55 27.45 5.19
C GLU A 293 -12.66 27.44 4.14
N ASN A 294 -13.86 27.81 4.55
CA ASN A 294 -15.00 27.93 3.66
C ASN A 294 -14.96 29.30 2.95
N LEU A 295 -14.87 29.30 1.61
CA LEU A 295 -14.91 30.52 0.81
C LEU A 295 -16.34 30.98 0.48
N ASP A 296 -17.35 30.13 0.70
CA ASP A 296 -18.75 30.44 0.47
C ASP A 296 -19.59 30.11 1.72
N PRO A 297 -19.86 31.09 2.60
CA PRO A 297 -20.64 30.90 3.81
C PRO A 297 -22.02 30.26 3.57
N MET A 298 -22.63 30.49 2.39
CA MET A 298 -23.95 29.92 2.04
C MET A 298 -23.88 28.42 1.74
N LYS A 299 -22.69 27.87 1.48
CA LYS A 299 -22.44 26.46 1.16
C LYS A 299 -21.85 25.65 2.31
N SER A 300 -21.90 26.18 3.54
CA SER A 300 -21.33 25.52 4.74
C SER A 300 -21.85 24.08 4.93
N LYS A 301 -23.15 23.83 4.72
CA LYS A 301 -23.72 22.47 4.84
C LYS A 301 -23.20 21.51 3.76
N GLN A 302 -23.02 22.00 2.53
CA GLN A 302 -22.46 21.20 1.44
C GLN A 302 -20.99 20.89 1.68
N LEU A 303 -20.21 21.87 2.16
CA LEU A 303 -18.82 21.69 2.55
C LEU A 303 -18.68 20.64 3.65
N ASP A 304 -19.47 20.77 4.73
CA ASP A 304 -19.48 19.83 5.85
C ASP A 304 -19.84 18.41 5.42
N LYS A 305 -20.85 18.26 4.54
CA LYS A 305 -21.24 16.98 4.00
C LYS A 305 -20.14 16.38 3.12
N GLY A 306 -19.58 17.18 2.22
CA GLY A 306 -18.57 16.74 1.26
C GLY A 306 -17.28 16.32 1.96
N ILE A 307 -16.78 17.14 2.89
CA ILE A 307 -15.54 16.81 3.60
C ILE A 307 -15.71 15.52 4.41
N ARG A 308 -16.82 15.37 5.15
CA ARG A 308 -17.13 14.13 5.90
C ARG A 308 -17.14 12.90 5.01
N GLN A 309 -17.77 12.99 3.84
CA GLN A 309 -17.82 11.88 2.90
C GLN A 309 -16.43 11.51 2.35
N LEU A 310 -15.60 12.51 2.02
CA LEU A 310 -14.22 12.29 1.57
C LEU A 310 -13.32 11.68 2.66
N ILE A 311 -13.55 12.04 3.92
CA ILE A 311 -12.87 11.43 5.08
C ILE A 311 -13.32 9.98 5.26
N ASP A 312 -14.62 9.70 5.11
CA ASP A 312 -15.14 8.33 5.19
C ASP A 312 -14.65 7.44 4.04
N GLU A 313 -14.20 8.02 2.93
CA GLU A 313 -13.49 7.32 1.85
C GLU A 313 -12.01 7.04 2.18
N GLY A 314 -11.49 7.61 3.27
CA GLY A 314 -10.09 7.47 3.68
C GLY A 314 -9.12 8.37 2.92
N VAL A 315 -9.61 9.40 2.21
CA VAL A 315 -8.75 10.32 1.46
C VAL A 315 -7.89 11.18 2.39
N ALA A 316 -8.42 11.54 3.55
CA ALA A 316 -7.75 12.34 4.57
C ALA A 316 -8.34 12.08 5.95
N GLN A 317 -7.67 12.59 6.98
CA GLN A 317 -8.19 12.66 8.33
C GLN A 317 -8.71 14.07 8.62
N LEU A 318 -9.72 14.17 9.49
CA LEU A 318 -10.27 15.43 9.95
C LEU A 318 -10.22 15.50 11.46
N PHE A 319 -9.72 16.64 11.91
CA PHE A 319 -9.66 17.02 13.30
C PHE A 319 -10.44 18.32 13.48
N ILE A 320 -11.38 18.32 14.41
CA ILE A 320 -12.20 19.48 14.75
C ILE A 320 -11.61 20.11 16.01
N GLN A 321 -11.10 21.33 15.86
CA GLN A 321 -10.51 22.09 16.95
C GLN A 321 -11.48 23.13 17.50
N GLN A 322 -11.42 23.31 18.83
CA GLN A 322 -12.13 24.38 19.55
C GLN A 322 -11.15 25.51 19.92
N PRO A 323 -11.63 26.76 20.03
CA PRO A 323 -12.99 27.23 19.75
C PRO A 323 -13.29 27.38 18.25
N GLY A 324 -14.58 27.37 17.88
CA GLY A 324 -15.04 27.76 16.53
C GLY A 324 -15.19 26.62 15.52
N ASN A 325 -15.05 25.35 15.93
CA ASN A 325 -15.15 24.18 15.05
C ASN A 325 -14.24 24.27 13.82
N ARG A 326 -13.00 24.71 14.03
CA ARG A 326 -11.99 24.81 12.98
C ARG A 326 -11.67 23.42 12.47
N LYS A 327 -11.65 23.25 11.14
CA LYS A 327 -11.48 21.96 10.49
C LYS A 327 -10.03 21.82 10.04
N ILE A 328 -9.25 21.06 10.78
CA ILE A 328 -7.89 20.71 10.40
C ILE A 328 -7.92 19.39 9.64
N VAL A 329 -7.48 19.42 8.40
CA VAL A 329 -7.41 18.24 7.52
C VAL A 329 -5.96 17.78 7.47
N GLY A 330 -5.74 16.51 7.76
CA GLY A 330 -4.43 15.88 7.69
C GLY A 330 -4.34 14.87 6.55
N THR A 331 -3.28 14.96 5.74
CA THR A 331 -2.97 14.04 4.64
C THR A 331 -1.55 13.47 4.75
N VAL A 332 -1.28 12.39 4.02
CA VAL A 332 0.09 11.85 3.87
C VAL A 332 0.84 12.57 2.75
N GLY A 333 0.14 13.14 1.76
CA GLY A 333 0.75 13.87 0.66
C GLY A 333 -0.04 15.11 0.21
N GLN A 334 0.66 16.04 -0.45
CA GLN A 334 0.11 17.33 -0.88
C GLN A 334 -1.00 17.17 -1.94
N LEU A 335 -0.84 16.21 -2.86
CA LEU A 335 -1.82 15.92 -3.92
C LEU A 335 -3.22 15.60 -3.37
N GLN A 336 -3.30 15.03 -2.16
CA GLN A 336 -4.59 14.71 -1.54
C GLN A 336 -5.42 15.98 -1.26
N PHE A 337 -4.79 17.10 -0.89
CA PHE A 337 -5.50 18.38 -0.73
C PHE A 337 -6.06 18.89 -2.06
N GLU A 338 -5.30 18.75 -3.16
CA GLU A 338 -5.75 19.14 -4.50
C GLU A 338 -6.95 18.31 -4.94
N VAL A 339 -6.90 16.99 -4.71
CA VAL A 339 -8.01 16.07 -4.99
C VAL A 339 -9.24 16.44 -4.15
N ILE A 340 -9.07 16.71 -2.85
CA ILE A 340 -10.18 17.11 -1.98
C ILE A 340 -10.80 18.42 -2.45
N ASN A 341 -9.99 19.44 -2.75
CA ASN A 341 -10.47 20.73 -3.22
C ASN A 341 -11.23 20.59 -4.56
N TYR A 342 -10.67 19.80 -5.49
CA TYR A 342 -11.32 19.48 -6.77
C TYR A 342 -12.67 18.81 -6.55
N ARG A 343 -12.74 17.75 -5.71
CA ARG A 343 -13.98 17.02 -5.45
C ARG A 343 -15.01 17.85 -4.70
N LEU A 344 -14.63 18.62 -3.69
CA LEU A 344 -15.53 19.56 -3.01
C LEU A 344 -16.16 20.56 -3.97
N THR A 345 -15.34 21.10 -4.88
CA THR A 345 -15.81 22.06 -5.89
C THR A 345 -16.74 21.41 -6.91
N HIS A 346 -16.35 20.27 -7.50
CA HIS A 346 -17.05 19.67 -8.64
C HIS A 346 -18.22 18.76 -8.23
N GLU A 347 -18.11 18.02 -7.12
CA GLU A 347 -19.15 17.07 -6.69
C GLU A 347 -20.17 17.72 -5.73
N TYR A 348 -19.70 18.66 -4.90
CA TYR A 348 -20.52 19.28 -3.84
C TYR A 348 -20.82 20.76 -4.09
N GLY A 349 -20.17 21.40 -5.08
CA GLY A 349 -20.34 22.82 -5.36
C GLY A 349 -19.88 23.71 -4.20
N ALA A 350 -18.97 23.22 -3.37
CA ALA A 350 -18.45 23.91 -2.20
C ALA A 350 -17.02 24.38 -2.48
N LYS A 351 -16.81 25.70 -2.55
CA LYS A 351 -15.48 26.28 -2.72
C LYS A 351 -14.81 26.42 -1.36
N CYS A 352 -13.57 25.98 -1.29
CA CYS A 352 -12.77 26.06 -0.07
C CYS A 352 -11.33 26.48 -0.39
N GLN A 353 -10.64 26.91 0.65
CA GLN A 353 -9.20 27.12 0.64
C GLN A 353 -8.57 26.28 1.73
N PHE A 354 -7.36 25.80 1.47
CA PHE A 354 -6.54 25.16 2.49
C PHE A 354 -5.42 26.11 2.93
N VAL A 355 -5.30 26.30 4.25
CA VAL A 355 -4.27 27.14 4.86
C VAL A 355 -3.33 26.25 5.66
N ALA A 356 -2.05 26.26 5.31
CA ALA A 356 -1.04 25.42 5.96
C ALA A 356 -0.98 25.64 7.48
N LYS A 357 -0.81 24.54 8.22
CA LYS A 357 -0.56 24.54 9.66
C LYS A 357 0.71 23.79 9.98
N ASN A 358 1.48 24.34 10.91
CA ASN A 358 2.77 23.78 11.32
C ASN A 358 2.58 22.72 12.40
N TYR A 359 1.88 21.64 12.05
CA TYR A 359 1.77 20.46 12.91
C TYR A 359 2.74 19.39 12.40
N PHE A 360 3.53 18.85 13.32
CA PHE A 360 4.44 17.73 13.08
C PHE A 360 3.70 16.39 13.11
N LYS A 361 2.80 16.19 14.08
CA LYS A 361 2.09 14.91 14.23
C LYS A 361 0.75 15.04 14.95
N ALA A 362 -0.19 14.16 14.62
CA ALA A 362 -1.41 13.95 15.37
C ALA A 362 -1.25 12.72 16.27
N CYS A 363 -1.48 12.89 17.57
CA CYS A 363 -1.35 11.83 18.55
C CYS A 363 -2.67 11.65 19.31
N TRP A 364 -3.23 10.45 19.29
CA TRP A 364 -4.42 10.13 20.09
C TRP A 364 -4.03 9.88 21.53
N ILE A 365 -4.88 10.32 22.46
CA ILE A 365 -4.59 10.22 23.90
C ILE A 365 -5.49 9.17 24.53
N THR A 366 -4.89 8.27 25.31
CA THR A 366 -5.60 7.39 26.25
C THR A 366 -4.99 7.49 27.64
N THR A 367 -5.81 7.42 28.68
CA THR A 367 -5.35 7.38 30.07
C THR A 367 -6.45 6.87 30.99
N ASP A 368 -6.05 6.34 32.15
CA ASP A 368 -6.92 6.04 33.28
C ASP A 368 -6.90 7.16 34.34
N ASN A 369 -6.05 8.18 34.18
CA ASN A 369 -5.90 9.31 35.11
C ASN A 369 -6.62 10.58 34.58
N GLU A 370 -7.86 10.77 35.03
CA GLU A 370 -8.70 11.91 34.62
C GLU A 370 -8.16 13.27 35.06
N GLU A 371 -7.50 13.37 36.23
CA GLU A 371 -6.96 14.64 36.73
C GLU A 371 -5.81 15.14 35.85
N GLN A 372 -4.92 14.23 35.46
CA GLN A 372 -3.80 14.56 34.58
C GLN A 372 -4.30 14.91 33.17
N LEU A 373 -5.33 14.23 32.68
CA LEU A 373 -5.99 14.55 31.42
C LEU A 373 -6.58 15.96 31.44
N GLU A 374 -7.31 16.32 32.49
CA GLU A 374 -7.88 17.68 32.61
C GLU A 374 -6.81 18.76 32.64
N SER A 375 -5.73 18.52 33.39
CA SER A 375 -4.58 19.43 33.46
C SER A 375 -3.96 19.64 32.07
N PHE A 376 -3.74 18.54 31.34
CA PHE A 376 -3.26 18.59 29.96
C PHE A 376 -4.21 19.36 29.04
N MET A 377 -5.51 19.08 29.14
CA MET A 377 -6.54 19.75 28.34
C MET A 377 -6.56 21.25 28.57
N LYS A 378 -6.37 21.70 29.80
CA LYS A 378 -6.29 23.13 30.15
C LYS A 378 -4.99 23.75 29.63
N ALA A 379 -3.85 23.07 29.79
CA ALA A 379 -2.54 23.57 29.39
C ALA A 379 -2.35 23.64 27.87
N LYS A 380 -2.90 22.67 27.12
CA LYS A 380 -2.69 22.49 25.68
C LYS A 380 -3.96 22.68 24.84
N TYR A 381 -4.96 23.39 25.35
CA TYR A 381 -6.27 23.53 24.70
C TYR A 381 -6.20 23.97 23.22
N ASN A 382 -5.26 24.86 22.87
CA ASN A 382 -5.04 25.36 21.50
C ASN A 382 -4.44 24.34 20.52
N LEU A 383 -3.94 23.21 21.02
CA LEU A 383 -3.34 22.13 20.24
C LEU A 383 -4.18 20.85 20.31
N LEU A 384 -5.34 20.92 20.96
CA LEU A 384 -6.26 19.80 21.05
C LEU A 384 -7.32 19.90 19.97
N ALA A 385 -7.68 18.73 19.44
CA ALA A 385 -8.76 18.56 18.51
C ALA A 385 -9.47 17.23 18.79
N ARG A 386 -10.60 17.03 18.11
CA ARG A 386 -11.32 15.76 18.11
C ARG A 386 -11.37 15.17 16.72
N ASP A 387 -11.15 13.87 16.60
CA ASP A 387 -11.28 13.18 15.32
C ASP A 387 -12.76 12.93 14.94
N LYS A 388 -12.98 12.23 13.82
CA LYS A 388 -14.33 11.90 13.32
C LYS A 388 -15.15 11.00 14.24
N ASP A 389 -14.50 10.24 15.12
CA ASP A 389 -15.14 9.32 16.06
C ASP A 389 -15.13 9.89 17.49
N ASP A 390 -14.92 11.21 17.62
CA ASP A 390 -14.92 12.01 18.86
C ASP A 390 -13.76 11.74 19.83
N ASN A 391 -12.69 11.07 19.37
CA ASN A 391 -11.52 10.81 20.19
C ASN A 391 -10.66 12.06 20.34
N LEU A 392 -10.03 12.23 21.51
CA LEU A 392 -9.14 13.34 21.78
C LEU A 392 -7.79 13.17 21.08
N VAL A 393 -7.38 14.20 20.35
CA VAL A 393 -6.14 14.24 19.58
C VAL A 393 -5.32 15.46 19.95
N PHE A 394 -4.04 15.25 20.21
CA PHE A 394 -3.03 16.27 20.35
C PHE A 394 -2.30 16.50 19.02
N LEU A 395 -2.41 17.72 18.49
CA LEU A 395 -1.71 18.17 17.29
C LEU A 395 -0.37 18.78 17.71
N ALA A 396 0.67 17.95 17.81
CA ALA A 396 2.00 18.37 18.19
C ALA A 396 2.65 19.19 17.07
N GLU A 397 3.16 20.38 17.37
CA GLU A 397 3.82 21.26 16.38
C GLU A 397 5.25 20.80 16.05
N THR A 398 5.94 20.19 17.02
CA THR A 398 7.33 19.72 16.86
C THR A 398 7.57 18.39 17.59
N PRO A 399 8.60 17.62 17.20
CA PRO A 399 9.01 16.41 17.93
C PRO A 399 9.37 16.69 19.40
N PHE A 400 10.03 17.82 19.66
CA PHE A 400 10.43 18.23 21.00
C PHE A 400 9.22 18.48 21.91
N LEU A 401 8.18 19.16 21.41
CA LEU A 401 6.97 19.41 22.19
C LEU A 401 6.17 18.13 22.46
N LEU A 402 6.23 17.15 21.56
CA LEU A 402 5.66 15.83 21.81
C LEU A 402 6.41 15.10 22.93
N GLN A 403 7.74 15.06 22.87
CA GLN A 403 8.55 14.43 23.92
C GLN A 403 8.37 15.11 25.28
N MET A 404 8.28 16.44 25.30
CA MET A 404 8.04 17.19 26.53
C MET A 404 6.65 16.86 27.10
N ALA A 405 5.62 16.73 26.26
CA ALA A 405 4.30 16.31 26.70
C ALA A 405 4.29 14.87 27.26
N GLU A 406 5.02 13.94 26.63
CA GLU A 406 5.19 12.57 27.12
C GLU A 406 5.91 12.53 28.48
N GLN A 407 6.85 13.45 28.73
CA GLN A 407 7.59 13.53 30.00
C GLN A 407 6.80 14.22 31.12
N ASP A 408 6.11 15.32 30.81
CA ASP A 408 5.36 16.12 31.79
C ASP A 408 4.06 15.41 32.24
N TYR A 409 3.53 14.52 31.41
CA TYR A 409 2.27 13.81 31.64
C TYR A 409 2.44 12.29 31.44
N PRO A 410 3.17 11.60 32.35
CA PRO A 410 3.58 10.22 32.17
C PRO A 410 2.42 9.19 32.22
N ASP A 411 1.25 9.56 32.74
CA ASP A 411 0.06 8.68 32.77
C ASP A 411 -0.78 8.83 31.48
N LEU A 412 -0.41 9.75 30.58
CA LEU A 412 -1.02 9.88 29.25
C LEU A 412 -0.23 9.07 28.24
N THR A 413 -0.91 8.14 27.55
CA THR A 413 -0.31 7.43 26.42
C THR A 413 -0.66 8.15 25.11
N PHE A 414 0.36 8.49 24.33
CA PHE A 414 0.24 9.18 23.05
C PHE A 414 0.43 8.19 21.89
N HIS A 415 -0.68 7.82 21.25
CA HIS A 415 -0.67 6.87 20.12
C HIS A 415 -0.45 7.58 18.80
N LYS A 416 0.43 7.05 17.95
CA LYS A 416 0.74 7.59 16.61
C LYS A 416 -0.08 6.95 15.49
N THR A 417 -0.85 5.91 15.81
CA THR A 417 -1.76 5.21 14.90
C THR A 417 -3.11 5.06 15.58
N SER A 418 -4.19 4.90 14.82
CA SER A 418 -5.52 4.69 15.40
C SER A 418 -5.78 3.25 15.87
N GLU A 419 -4.78 2.35 15.85
CA GLU A 419 -4.99 0.91 16.13
C GLU A 419 -5.35 0.62 17.59
N PHE A 420 -4.96 1.48 18.53
CA PHE A 420 -5.31 1.35 19.96
C PHE A 420 -6.83 1.26 20.22
N MET A 421 -7.65 1.72 19.26
CA MET A 421 -9.12 1.66 19.37
C MET A 421 -9.67 0.22 19.33
N LEU A 422 -8.88 -0.74 18.86
CA LEU A 422 -9.26 -2.16 18.74
C LEU A 422 -8.89 -3.00 19.98
N ASP A 423 -8.17 -2.43 20.94
CA ASP A 423 -7.71 -3.12 22.16
C ASP A 423 -8.57 -2.77 23.40
N LYS A 424 -9.72 -2.11 23.19
CA LYS A 424 -10.70 -1.75 24.24
C LYS A 424 -11.73 -2.83 24.51
#